data_AF-A0A2W6T421-F1
#
_entry.id   AF-A0A2W6T421-F1
#
_cell.length_a   1.000
_cell.length_b   1.000
_cell.length_c   1.000
_cell.angle_alpha   90.00
_cell.angle_beta   90.00
_cell.angle_gamma   90.00
#
_symmetry.space_group_name_H-M   'P 1'
#
loop_
_entity.id
_entity.type
_entity.pdbx_description
1 polymer ?
#
loop_
_entity_poly.entity_id
_entity_poly.type
_entity_poly.pdbx_seq_one_letter_code
_entity_poly.pdbx_strand_id
1 'polypeptide(L)'
;MPAASFDQNQNATVITYRSTLAIPNGYDALDPLRSAGEQFVAQVNASAGDIRDERLPSYLAQHTGPTMFRAGATAHGASLNHKREYLAADRRLRQPAETIDLRHAPEIRARFVGRDLGQTMTAIAAADLATLAALVVDGNLADLAPEAFALATDRYMALNVLERTGMGAQYASKPRLDDPLAVGVDETAATRAAEAVLEGHKARAEMVATHARALQDYAAFLGHAYDLDTAAVFDRMVGE
;
A
#
# COMPACT_ATOMS: atom_id res chain seq x y z
N MET A 1 37.49 -14.43 3.22
CA MET A 1 36.39 -13.45 3.36
C MET A 1 35.45 -13.47 2.17
N PRO A 2 34.13 -13.51 2.38
CA PRO A 2 33.16 -13.32 1.31
C PRO A 2 33.26 -11.87 0.80
N ALA A 3 33.39 -11.71 -0.53
CA ALA A 3 33.31 -10.39 -1.16
C ALA A 3 31.90 -9.84 -1.00
N ALA A 4 31.78 -8.55 -0.71
CA ALA A 4 30.49 -7.87 -0.74
C ALA A 4 30.23 -7.34 -2.16
N SER A 5 28.99 -7.45 -2.62
CA SER A 5 28.59 -6.93 -3.93
C SER A 5 27.39 -5.99 -3.82
N PHE A 6 27.38 -4.99 -4.69
CA PHE A 6 26.29 -4.06 -4.92
C PHE A 6 25.91 -4.15 -6.39
N ASP A 7 24.68 -4.57 -6.67
CA ASP A 7 24.15 -4.66 -8.03
C ASP A 7 22.84 -3.86 -8.11
N GLN A 8 22.66 -3.13 -9.21
CA GLN A 8 21.47 -2.34 -9.45
C GLN A 8 20.87 -2.74 -10.79
N ASN A 9 19.68 -3.32 -10.76
CA ASN A 9 18.89 -3.61 -11.94
C ASN A 9 17.67 -2.69 -12.00
N GLN A 10 16.78 -2.90 -12.99
CA GLN A 10 15.60 -2.05 -13.16
C GLN A 10 14.62 -2.14 -11.97
N ASN A 11 14.57 -3.27 -11.28
CA ASN A 11 13.54 -3.57 -10.27
C ASN A 11 14.03 -3.35 -8.83
N ALA A 12 15.32 -3.59 -8.55
CA ALA A 12 15.87 -3.51 -7.21
C ALA A 12 17.37 -3.18 -7.20
N THR A 13 17.81 -2.63 -6.07
CA THR A 13 19.20 -2.63 -5.63
C THR A 13 19.43 -3.85 -4.75
N VAL A 14 20.39 -4.69 -5.12
CA VAL A 14 20.73 -5.93 -4.43
C VAL A 14 22.10 -5.80 -3.77
N ILE A 15 22.14 -6.01 -2.47
CA ILE A 15 23.36 -6.01 -1.66
C ILE A 15 23.57 -7.44 -1.17
N THR A 16 24.76 -7.99 -1.38
CA THR A 16 25.10 -9.34 -0.89
C THR A 16 26.32 -9.26 0.01
N TYR A 17 26.15 -9.72 1.26
CA TYR A 17 27.22 -9.92 2.24
C TYR A 17 26.73 -10.85 3.34
N ARG A 18 27.17 -12.12 3.32
CA ARG A 18 26.71 -13.23 4.20
C ARG A 18 25.21 -13.59 4.08
N SER A 19 24.37 -12.62 3.74
CA SER A 19 22.98 -12.72 3.33
C SER A 19 22.74 -11.76 2.15
N THR A 20 21.56 -11.82 1.55
CA THR A 20 21.17 -10.94 0.45
C THR A 20 20.04 -10.03 0.88
N LEU A 21 20.20 -8.74 0.60
CA LEU A 21 19.21 -7.70 0.79
C LEU A 21 18.80 -7.17 -0.58
N ALA A 22 17.50 -7.22 -0.89
CA ALA A 22 16.94 -6.61 -2.08
C ALA A 22 16.08 -5.40 -1.67
N ILE A 23 16.48 -4.21 -2.13
CA ILE A 23 15.77 -2.96 -1.89
C ILE A 23 15.05 -2.57 -3.19
N PRO A 24 13.70 -2.61 -3.23
CA PRO A 24 12.95 -2.26 -4.44
C PRO A 24 13.22 -0.83 -4.89
N ASN A 25 13.40 -0.64 -6.21
CA ASN A 25 13.59 0.68 -6.81
C ASN A 25 12.27 1.45 -6.96
N GLY A 26 12.37 2.77 -7.15
CA GLY A 26 11.19 3.63 -7.37
C GLY A 26 10.44 4.03 -6.09
N TYR A 27 11.03 3.77 -4.92
CA TYR A 27 10.47 4.17 -3.63
C TYR A 27 11.45 5.08 -2.88
N ASP A 28 11.19 6.38 -2.87
CA ASP A 28 12.05 7.41 -2.26
C ASP A 28 12.25 7.17 -0.75
N ALA A 29 11.24 6.61 -0.08
CA ALA A 29 11.32 6.24 1.33
C ALA A 29 12.45 5.22 1.64
N LEU A 30 12.94 4.50 0.63
CA LEU A 30 13.99 3.48 0.77
C LEU A 30 15.36 3.95 0.25
N ASP A 31 15.48 5.16 -0.30
CA ASP A 31 16.76 5.72 -0.79
C ASP A 31 17.88 5.77 0.27
N PRO A 32 17.60 6.09 1.54
CA PRO A 32 18.62 6.06 2.57
C PRO A 32 19.26 4.66 2.70
N LEU A 33 18.46 3.60 2.57
CA LEU A 33 18.94 2.22 2.67
C LEU A 33 19.88 1.87 1.52
N ARG A 34 19.55 2.29 0.29
CA ARG A 34 20.41 2.08 -0.89
C ARG A 34 21.77 2.76 -0.71
N SER A 35 21.73 4.04 -0.34
CA SER A 35 22.93 4.86 -0.16
C SER A 35 23.84 4.30 0.94
N ALA A 36 23.26 3.87 2.06
CA ALA A 36 24.01 3.24 3.15
C ALA A 36 24.55 1.87 2.76
N GLY A 37 23.79 1.08 2.00
CA GLY A 37 24.21 -0.22 1.47
C GLY A 37 25.40 -0.15 0.53
N GLU A 38 25.45 0.85 -0.35
CA GLU A 38 26.61 1.10 -1.22
C GLU A 38 27.87 1.40 -0.38
N GLN A 39 27.75 2.30 0.61
CA GLN A 39 28.85 2.63 1.53
C GLN A 39 29.29 1.41 2.35
N PHE A 40 28.34 0.59 2.78
CA PHE A 40 28.62 -0.67 3.48
C PHE A 40 29.46 -1.62 2.61
N VAL A 41 29.06 -1.85 1.36
CA VAL A 41 29.80 -2.72 0.43
C VAL A 41 31.21 -2.19 0.18
N ALA A 42 31.35 -0.87 -0.05
CA ALA A 42 32.64 -0.23 -0.22
C ALA A 42 33.55 -0.44 1.00
N GLN A 43 33.02 -0.27 2.22
CA GLN A 43 33.78 -0.47 3.45
C GLN A 43 34.17 -1.93 3.68
N VAL A 44 33.26 -2.88 3.42
CA VAL A 44 33.56 -4.32 3.54
C VAL A 44 34.71 -4.69 2.60
N ASN A 45 34.63 -4.29 1.33
CA ASN A 45 35.65 -4.62 0.34
C ASN A 45 36.99 -3.94 0.65
N ALA A 46 36.99 -2.72 1.16
CA ALA A 46 38.21 -2.05 1.63
C ALA A 46 38.86 -2.75 2.84
N SER A 47 38.08 -3.41 3.68
CA SER A 47 38.56 -4.04 4.92
C SER A 47 38.87 -5.53 4.76
N ALA A 48 38.55 -6.13 3.61
CA ALA A 48 38.61 -7.58 3.38
C ALA A 48 40.03 -8.19 3.40
N GLY A 49 41.08 -7.36 3.31
CA GLY A 49 42.47 -7.78 3.37
C GLY A 49 43.12 -7.69 4.75
N ASP A 50 42.60 -6.84 5.64
CA ASP A 50 43.33 -6.38 6.83
C ASP A 50 42.79 -6.95 8.15
N ILE A 51 41.59 -7.54 8.12
CA ILE A 51 40.86 -7.96 9.33
C ILE A 51 40.64 -9.46 9.29
N ARG A 52 40.81 -10.14 10.44
CA ARG A 52 40.46 -11.55 10.58
C ARG A 52 38.95 -11.75 10.58
N ASP A 53 38.47 -12.81 9.94
CA ASP A 53 37.04 -13.11 9.75
C ASP A 53 36.22 -13.07 11.05
N GLU A 54 36.80 -13.46 12.20
CA GLU A 54 36.10 -13.47 13.50
C GLU A 54 35.88 -12.07 14.09
N ARG A 55 36.70 -11.08 13.72
CA ARG A 55 36.59 -9.69 14.20
C ARG A 55 35.78 -8.81 13.26
N LEU A 56 35.49 -9.29 12.06
CA LEU A 56 34.82 -8.51 11.03
C LEU A 56 33.43 -8.00 11.45
N PRO A 57 32.53 -8.80 12.08
CA PRO A 57 31.21 -8.31 12.49
C PRO A 57 31.27 -7.13 13.45
N SER A 58 32.10 -7.22 14.50
CA SER A 58 32.26 -6.12 15.47
C SER A 58 32.92 -4.90 14.84
N TYR A 59 33.88 -5.09 13.93
CA TYR A 59 34.48 -3.98 13.19
C TYR A 59 33.44 -3.26 12.31
N LEU A 60 32.65 -4.01 11.55
CA LEU A 60 31.61 -3.43 10.70
C LEU A 60 30.53 -2.73 11.54
N ALA A 61 30.09 -3.33 12.65
CA ALA A 61 29.13 -2.71 13.56
C ALA A 61 29.63 -1.36 14.12
N GLN A 62 30.93 -1.21 14.34
CA GLN A 62 31.52 0.06 14.80
C GLN A 62 31.65 1.10 13.68
N HIS A 63 32.01 0.68 12.46
CA HIS A 63 32.38 1.61 11.38
C HIS A 63 31.24 1.90 10.40
N THR A 64 30.41 0.92 10.07
CA THR A 64 29.26 1.07 9.18
C THR A 64 27.93 1.11 9.93
N GLY A 65 27.88 0.53 11.13
CA GLY A 65 26.68 0.45 11.96
C GLY A 65 25.95 1.80 12.12
N PRO A 66 26.60 2.89 12.58
CA PRO A 66 25.93 4.17 12.76
C PRO A 66 25.25 4.71 11.49
N THR A 67 25.87 4.53 10.32
CA THR A 67 25.29 4.94 9.04
C THR A 67 24.10 4.05 8.66
N MET A 68 24.25 2.74 8.82
CA MET A 68 23.20 1.76 8.50
C MET A 68 21.97 1.92 9.41
N PHE A 69 22.16 2.03 10.72
CA PHE A 69 21.06 2.25 11.67
C PHE A 69 20.33 3.56 11.41
N ARG A 70 21.06 4.67 11.15
CA ARG A 70 20.43 5.95 10.81
C ARG A 70 19.64 5.89 9.50
N ALA A 71 20.16 5.20 8.48
CA ALA A 71 19.45 5.01 7.23
C ALA A 71 18.17 4.20 7.43
N GLY A 72 18.25 3.14 8.24
CA GLY A 72 17.12 2.35 8.71
C GLY A 72 16.06 3.20 9.41
N ALA A 73 16.46 4.02 10.38
CA ALA A 73 15.58 4.92 11.13
C ALA A 73 14.88 5.93 10.20
N THR A 74 15.63 6.52 9.28
CA THR A 74 15.12 7.49 8.29
C THR A 74 14.08 6.84 7.37
N ALA A 75 14.39 5.66 6.82
CA ALA A 75 13.49 4.92 5.95
C ALA A 75 12.24 4.43 6.68
N HIS A 76 12.38 4.01 7.95
CA HIS A 76 11.27 3.63 8.80
C HIS A 76 10.35 4.82 9.08
N GLY A 77 10.90 5.99 9.44
CA GLY A 77 10.13 7.22 9.64
C GLY A 77 9.34 7.65 8.40
N ALA A 78 9.98 7.63 7.22
CA ALA A 78 9.32 7.92 5.94
C ALA A 78 8.20 6.90 5.64
N SER A 79 8.47 5.60 5.83
CA SER A 79 7.50 4.53 5.61
C SER A 79 6.30 4.62 6.56
N LEU A 80 6.51 5.02 7.82
CA LEU A 80 5.43 5.28 8.77
C LEU A 80 4.54 6.44 8.35
N ASN A 81 5.12 7.51 7.80
CA ASN A 81 4.34 8.64 7.29
C ASN A 81 3.44 8.21 6.12
N HIS A 82 3.99 7.49 5.13
CA HIS A 82 3.19 6.92 4.04
C HIS A 82 2.10 5.97 4.54
N LYS A 83 2.40 5.12 5.54
CA LYS A 83 1.39 4.25 6.16
C LYS A 83 0.27 5.05 6.83
N ARG A 84 0.60 6.12 7.56
CA ARG A 84 -0.39 7.00 8.21
C ARG A 84 -1.27 7.71 7.19
N GLU A 85 -0.69 8.21 6.11
CA GLU A 85 -1.41 8.84 5.00
C GLU A 85 -2.35 7.84 4.32
N TYR A 86 -1.85 6.63 4.03
CA TYR A 86 -2.66 5.54 3.48
C TYR A 86 -3.84 5.21 4.41
N LEU A 87 -3.61 5.03 5.71
CA LEU A 87 -4.68 4.72 6.67
C LEU A 87 -5.68 5.88 6.82
N ALA A 88 -5.22 7.13 6.74
CA ALA A 88 -6.10 8.29 6.73
C ALA A 88 -6.96 8.32 5.46
N ALA A 89 -6.37 8.04 4.29
CA ALA A 89 -7.09 7.95 3.02
C ALA A 89 -8.09 6.78 3.02
N ASP A 90 -7.68 5.60 3.51
CA ASP A 90 -8.51 4.40 3.59
C ASP A 90 -9.75 4.64 4.46
N ARG A 91 -9.57 5.25 5.64
CA ARG A 91 -10.70 5.64 6.48
C ARG A 91 -11.67 6.59 5.78
N ARG A 92 -11.16 7.59 5.05
CA ARG A 92 -12.00 8.54 4.29
C ARG A 92 -12.76 7.86 3.16
N LEU A 93 -12.14 6.89 2.47
CA LEU A 93 -12.76 6.16 1.38
C LEU A 93 -13.88 5.23 1.86
N ARG A 94 -13.74 4.63 3.05
CA ARG A 94 -14.75 3.74 3.63
C ARG A 94 -15.92 4.49 4.28
N GLN A 95 -15.68 5.71 4.74
CA GLN A 95 -16.75 6.55 5.30
C GLN A 95 -17.81 6.83 4.24
N PRO A 96 -19.10 6.58 4.55
CA PRO A 96 -20.21 6.95 3.66
C PRO A 96 -20.15 8.43 3.31
N ALA A 97 -20.54 8.80 2.09
CA ALA A 97 -20.77 10.18 1.72
C ALA A 97 -21.83 10.82 2.62
N GLU A 98 -21.70 12.12 2.90
CA GLU A 98 -22.59 12.85 3.82
C GLU A 98 -24.04 12.90 3.32
N THR A 99 -24.26 12.70 2.03
CA THR A 99 -25.58 12.64 1.39
C THR A 99 -26.31 11.31 1.61
N ILE A 100 -25.63 10.29 2.12
CA ILE A 100 -26.20 8.96 2.32
C ILE A 100 -26.96 8.89 3.64
N ASP A 101 -28.26 8.60 3.56
CA ASP A 101 -29.10 8.33 4.73
C ASP A 101 -29.17 6.82 5.02
N LEU A 102 -28.54 6.39 6.11
CA LEU A 102 -28.50 4.99 6.55
C LEU A 102 -29.63 4.60 7.52
N ARG A 103 -30.58 5.49 7.81
CA ARG A 103 -31.67 5.20 8.77
C ARG A 103 -32.53 4.00 8.37
N HIS A 104 -32.65 3.72 7.07
CA HIS A 104 -33.42 2.60 6.52
C HIS A 104 -32.55 1.42 6.05
N ALA A 105 -31.29 1.37 6.49
CA ALA A 105 -30.36 0.31 6.08
C ALA A 105 -30.86 -1.12 6.46
N PRO A 106 -31.46 -1.36 7.65
CA PRO A 106 -32.00 -2.69 7.99
C PRO A 106 -33.07 -3.18 7.00
N GLU A 107 -34.01 -2.33 6.60
CA GLU A 107 -35.09 -2.67 5.66
C GLU A 107 -34.54 -2.93 4.26
N ILE A 108 -33.50 -2.20 3.85
CA ILE A 108 -32.81 -2.45 2.58
C ILE A 108 -32.13 -3.82 2.62
N ARG A 109 -31.33 -4.11 3.65
CA ARG A 109 -30.65 -5.40 3.81
C ARG A 109 -31.62 -6.57 3.79
N ALA A 110 -32.75 -6.45 4.48
CA ALA A 110 -33.79 -7.48 4.52
C ALA A 110 -34.32 -7.87 3.12
N ARG A 111 -34.26 -6.97 2.13
CA ARG A 111 -34.68 -7.28 0.75
C ARG A 111 -33.76 -8.26 0.05
N PHE A 112 -32.49 -8.36 0.47
CA PHE A 112 -31.48 -9.21 -0.17
C PHE A 112 -31.36 -10.59 0.50
N VAL A 113 -31.86 -10.74 1.72
CA VAL A 113 -31.86 -12.01 2.44
C VAL A 113 -32.70 -13.05 1.69
N GLY A 114 -32.14 -14.24 1.47
CA GLY A 114 -32.85 -15.37 0.85
C GLY A 114 -33.04 -15.27 -0.67
N ARG A 115 -32.47 -14.26 -1.33
CA ARG A 115 -32.44 -14.20 -2.80
C ARG A 115 -31.43 -15.20 -3.36
N ASP A 116 -31.70 -15.69 -4.57
CA ASP A 116 -30.68 -16.45 -5.29
C ASP A 116 -29.50 -15.55 -5.70
N LEU A 117 -28.34 -16.17 -5.94
CA LEU A 117 -27.11 -15.45 -6.25
C LEU A 117 -27.25 -14.60 -7.52
N GLY A 118 -27.89 -15.11 -8.58
CA GLY A 118 -28.04 -14.40 -9.85
C GLY A 118 -28.88 -13.13 -9.69
N GLN A 119 -30.04 -13.25 -9.03
CA GLN A 119 -30.90 -12.12 -8.70
C GLN A 119 -30.20 -11.10 -7.79
N THR A 120 -29.42 -11.58 -6.83
CA THR A 120 -28.65 -10.74 -5.92
C THR A 120 -27.61 -9.93 -6.69
N MET A 121 -26.83 -10.58 -7.56
CA MET A 121 -25.82 -9.91 -8.39
C MET A 121 -26.44 -8.90 -9.34
N THR A 122 -27.55 -9.24 -10.02
CA THR A 122 -28.27 -8.29 -10.89
C THR A 122 -28.81 -7.11 -10.10
N ALA A 123 -29.38 -7.33 -8.91
CA ALA A 123 -29.88 -6.26 -8.06
C ALA A 123 -28.75 -5.32 -7.58
N ILE A 124 -27.59 -5.87 -7.19
CA ILE A 124 -26.40 -5.10 -6.81
C ILE A 124 -25.87 -4.29 -8.00
N ALA A 125 -25.87 -4.87 -9.20
CA ALA A 125 -25.42 -4.19 -10.42
C ALA A 125 -26.32 -3.02 -10.86
N ALA A 126 -27.55 -2.94 -10.34
CA ALA A 126 -28.46 -1.82 -10.58
C ALA A 126 -28.68 -0.94 -9.33
N ALA A 127 -28.10 -1.32 -8.19
CA ALA A 127 -28.31 -0.64 -6.92
C ALA A 127 -27.68 0.76 -6.93
N ASP A 128 -28.39 1.70 -6.29
CA ASP A 128 -27.91 3.05 -6.01
C ASP A 128 -26.90 3.05 -4.84
N LEU A 129 -26.25 4.19 -4.64
CA LEU A 129 -25.23 4.36 -3.61
C LEU A 129 -25.79 4.09 -2.19
N ALA A 130 -27.01 4.54 -1.89
CA ALA A 130 -27.62 4.32 -0.57
C ALA A 130 -27.90 2.84 -0.29
N THR A 131 -28.38 2.10 -1.30
CA THR A 131 -28.59 0.65 -1.20
C THR A 131 -27.27 -0.08 -0.99
N LEU A 132 -26.25 0.26 -1.79
CA LEU A 132 -24.92 -0.35 -1.65
C LEU A 132 -24.28 -0.04 -0.30
N ALA A 133 -24.42 1.20 0.20
CA ALA A 133 -23.93 1.58 1.51
C ALA A 133 -24.60 0.78 2.63
N ALA A 134 -25.92 0.58 2.57
CA ALA A 134 -26.64 -0.24 3.54
C ALA A 134 -26.16 -1.71 3.59
N LEU A 135 -25.67 -2.24 2.46
CA LEU A 135 -25.12 -3.60 2.35
C LEU A 135 -23.67 -3.72 2.84
N VAL A 136 -22.85 -2.67 2.70
CA VAL A 136 -21.39 -2.75 2.83
C VAL A 136 -20.86 -2.10 4.12
N VAL A 137 -21.39 -0.95 4.53
CA VAL A 137 -20.76 -0.06 5.53
C VAL A 137 -20.58 -0.73 6.88
N ASP A 138 -21.59 -1.46 7.34
CA ASP A 138 -21.57 -2.16 8.63
C ASP A 138 -21.05 -3.61 8.52
N GLY A 139 -20.44 -3.96 7.37
CA GLY A 139 -20.06 -5.33 7.01
C GLY A 139 -21.22 -6.14 6.42
N ASN A 140 -20.96 -7.41 6.11
CA ASN A 140 -21.90 -8.30 5.41
C ASN A 140 -23.06 -8.79 6.30
N LEU A 141 -23.85 -7.86 6.85
CA LEU A 141 -24.97 -8.17 7.74
C LEU A 141 -26.18 -8.76 7.01
N ALA A 142 -26.22 -8.65 5.68
CA ALA A 142 -27.25 -9.29 4.84
C ALA A 142 -26.89 -10.75 4.48
N ASP A 143 -25.75 -11.25 4.97
CA ASP A 143 -25.24 -12.61 4.70
C ASP A 143 -25.18 -12.93 3.19
N LEU A 144 -24.72 -11.95 2.41
CA LEU A 144 -24.54 -12.12 0.97
C LEU A 144 -23.44 -13.14 0.72
N ALA A 145 -23.56 -13.91 -0.37
CA ALA A 145 -22.46 -14.73 -0.85
C ALA A 145 -21.18 -13.86 -1.07
N PRO A 146 -19.97 -14.41 -0.84
CA PRO A 146 -18.72 -13.64 -0.92
C PRO A 146 -18.55 -12.87 -2.22
N GLU A 147 -18.92 -13.46 -3.35
CA GLU A 147 -18.83 -12.86 -4.68
C GLU A 147 -19.79 -11.67 -4.85
N ALA A 148 -21.01 -11.79 -4.32
CA ALA A 148 -21.99 -10.70 -4.32
C ALA A 148 -21.55 -9.57 -3.38
N PHE A 149 -21.02 -9.90 -2.20
CA PHE A 149 -20.50 -8.91 -1.26
C PHE A 149 -19.29 -8.16 -1.82
N ALA A 150 -18.38 -8.86 -2.52
CA ALA A 150 -17.25 -8.24 -3.22
C ALA A 150 -17.73 -7.26 -4.30
N LEU A 151 -18.67 -7.68 -5.15
CA LEU A 151 -19.27 -6.81 -6.17
C LEU A 151 -19.94 -5.57 -5.56
N ALA A 152 -20.70 -5.74 -4.48
CA ALA A 152 -21.34 -4.63 -3.77
C ALA A 152 -20.30 -3.67 -3.19
N THR A 153 -19.22 -4.21 -2.63
CA THR A 153 -18.11 -3.43 -2.07
C THR A 153 -17.40 -2.60 -3.13
N ASP A 154 -17.03 -3.21 -4.26
CA ASP A 154 -16.33 -2.50 -5.34
C ASP A 154 -17.19 -1.37 -5.92
N ARG A 155 -18.47 -1.65 -6.20
CA ARG A 155 -19.42 -0.63 -6.67
C ARG A 155 -19.66 0.47 -5.65
N TYR A 156 -19.86 0.10 -4.38
CA TYR A 156 -20.01 1.06 -3.29
C TYR A 156 -18.81 2.00 -3.24
N MET A 157 -17.59 1.46 -3.25
CA MET A 157 -16.37 2.26 -3.17
C MET A 157 -16.24 3.23 -4.35
N ALA A 158 -16.56 2.80 -5.58
CA ALA A 158 -16.50 3.66 -6.76
C ALA A 158 -17.52 4.81 -6.69
N LEU A 159 -18.78 4.49 -6.40
CA LEU A 159 -19.84 5.51 -6.30
C LEU A 159 -19.65 6.43 -5.09
N ASN A 160 -19.17 5.90 -3.96
CA ASN A 160 -18.87 6.68 -2.77
C ASN A 160 -17.74 7.68 -3.03
N VAL A 161 -16.70 7.28 -3.79
CA VAL A 161 -15.64 8.19 -4.22
C VAL A 161 -16.20 9.31 -5.08
N LEU A 162 -17.04 8.98 -6.07
CA LEU A 162 -17.66 9.99 -6.94
C LEU A 162 -18.43 11.04 -6.14
N GLU A 163 -19.30 10.56 -5.25
CA GLU A 163 -20.16 11.42 -4.44
C GLU A 163 -19.32 12.30 -3.49
N ARG A 164 -18.37 11.71 -2.76
CA ARG A 164 -17.55 12.44 -1.78
C ARG A 164 -16.62 13.47 -2.39
N THR A 165 -16.14 13.22 -3.60
CA THR A 165 -15.19 14.11 -4.28
C THR A 165 -15.87 15.12 -5.20
N GLY A 166 -17.17 14.96 -5.46
CA GLY A 166 -17.89 15.77 -6.45
C GLY A 166 -17.35 15.60 -7.87
N MET A 167 -16.64 14.49 -8.15
CA MET A 167 -15.99 14.25 -9.45
C MET A 167 -16.98 14.27 -10.61
N GLY A 168 -18.25 13.89 -10.39
CA GLY A 168 -19.29 13.91 -11.42
C GLY A 168 -19.42 15.27 -12.13
N ALA A 169 -19.25 16.38 -11.40
CA ALA A 169 -19.32 17.73 -11.98
C ALA A 169 -18.21 18.02 -13.02
N GLN A 170 -17.09 17.29 -12.96
CA GLN A 170 -15.96 17.45 -13.88
C GLN A 170 -16.16 16.63 -15.18
N TYR A 171 -17.08 15.67 -15.18
CA TYR A 171 -17.37 14.78 -16.30
C TYR A 171 -18.74 15.07 -16.88
N ALA A 172 -18.95 16.30 -17.36
CA ALA A 172 -20.20 16.65 -18.05
C ALA A 172 -20.34 15.86 -19.37
N SER A 173 -21.54 15.33 -19.61
CA SER A 173 -21.92 14.75 -20.89
C SER A 173 -21.77 15.78 -22.00
N LYS A 174 -21.13 15.39 -23.09
CA LYS A 174 -20.92 16.23 -24.27
C LYS A 174 -21.93 15.83 -25.34
N PRO A 175 -22.63 16.78 -25.98
CA PRO A 175 -23.43 16.52 -27.17
C PRO A 175 -22.64 15.75 -28.23
N ARG A 176 -23.26 14.73 -28.82
CA ARG A 176 -22.69 13.91 -29.90
C ARG A 176 -23.70 13.79 -31.05
N LEU A 177 -23.28 13.26 -32.19
CA LEU A 177 -24.16 13.14 -33.37
C LEU A 177 -25.34 12.18 -33.10
N ASP A 178 -25.12 11.15 -32.28
CA ASP A 178 -26.10 10.17 -31.83
C ASP A 178 -26.97 10.65 -30.66
N ASP A 179 -26.50 11.62 -29.88
CA ASP A 179 -27.28 12.34 -28.87
C ASP A 179 -26.87 13.83 -28.79
N PRO A 180 -27.45 14.70 -29.63
CA PRO A 180 -27.08 16.11 -29.71
C PRO A 180 -27.62 16.93 -28.52
N LEU A 181 -28.47 16.34 -27.68
CA LEU A 181 -29.07 16.98 -26.51
C LEU A 181 -28.56 16.36 -25.20
N ALA A 182 -27.46 15.60 -25.25
CA ALA A 182 -26.84 15.03 -24.07
C ALA A 182 -26.51 16.13 -23.04
N VAL A 183 -27.16 16.05 -21.88
CA VAL A 183 -26.98 16.94 -20.74
C VAL A 183 -26.78 16.10 -19.48
N GLY A 184 -26.18 16.69 -18.44
CA GLY A 184 -25.90 16.00 -17.18
C GLY A 184 -24.49 15.42 -17.12
N VAL A 185 -24.30 14.36 -16.34
CA VAL A 185 -23.00 13.72 -16.07
C VAL A 185 -22.80 12.53 -17.01
N ASP A 186 -21.61 12.41 -17.58
CA ASP A 186 -21.13 11.21 -18.24
C ASP A 186 -20.74 10.20 -17.15
N GLU A 187 -21.74 9.46 -16.67
CA GLU A 187 -21.59 8.47 -15.58
C GLU A 187 -20.51 7.43 -15.88
N THR A 188 -20.31 7.09 -17.16
CA THR A 188 -19.28 6.12 -17.58
C THR A 188 -17.88 6.72 -17.46
N ALA A 189 -17.70 7.98 -17.86
CA ALA A 189 -16.42 8.66 -17.68
C ALA A 189 -16.12 8.93 -16.20
N ALA A 190 -17.13 9.37 -15.43
CA ALA A 190 -17.01 9.59 -13.99
C ALA A 190 -16.62 8.29 -13.27
N THR A 191 -17.35 7.19 -13.49
CA THR A 191 -17.09 5.89 -12.85
C THR A 191 -15.66 5.41 -13.13
N ARG A 192 -15.18 5.48 -14.39
CA ARG A 192 -13.79 5.12 -14.73
C ARG A 192 -12.75 5.97 -14.01
N ALA A 193 -13.03 7.26 -13.81
CA ALA A 193 -12.14 8.13 -13.05
C ALA A 193 -12.09 7.75 -11.57
N ALA A 194 -13.23 7.40 -10.97
CA ALA A 194 -13.27 6.91 -9.60
C ALA A 194 -12.56 5.56 -9.44
N GLU A 195 -12.71 4.65 -10.39
CA GLU A 195 -11.96 3.39 -10.44
C GLU A 195 -10.44 3.64 -10.50
N ALA A 196 -9.98 4.61 -11.29
CA ALA A 196 -8.56 4.99 -11.35
C ALA A 196 -8.05 5.54 -9.99
N VAL A 197 -8.89 6.26 -9.25
CA VAL A 197 -8.57 6.73 -7.88
C VAL A 197 -8.45 5.55 -6.92
N LEU A 198 -9.36 4.58 -7.00
CA LEU A 198 -9.30 3.36 -6.19
C LEU A 198 -8.07 2.52 -6.53
N GLU A 199 -7.69 2.44 -7.80
CA GLU A 199 -6.49 1.74 -8.23
C GLU A 199 -5.22 2.42 -7.68
N GLY A 200 -5.16 3.76 -7.75
CA GLY A 200 -4.10 4.51 -7.09
C GLY A 200 -4.06 4.28 -5.57
N HIS A 201 -5.21 4.08 -4.93
CA HIS A 201 -5.28 3.72 -3.51
C HIS A 201 -4.75 2.32 -3.22
N LYS A 202 -5.08 1.33 -4.06
CA LYS A 202 -4.53 -0.04 -3.98
C LYS A 202 -3.02 -0.04 -4.15
N ALA A 203 -2.49 0.68 -5.14
CA ALA A 203 -1.06 0.82 -5.36
C ALA A 203 -0.34 1.43 -4.13
N ARG A 204 -0.96 2.40 -3.43
CA ARG A 204 -0.43 2.92 -2.16
C ARG A 204 -0.42 1.87 -1.05
N ALA A 205 -1.43 1.01 -0.98
CA ALA A 205 -1.46 -0.09 -0.01
C ALA A 205 -0.31 -1.08 -0.27
N GLU A 206 -0.10 -1.46 -1.52
CA GLU A 206 0.99 -2.34 -1.96
C GLU A 206 2.37 -1.72 -1.69
N MET A 207 2.53 -0.42 -1.97
CA MET A 207 3.75 0.32 -1.61
C MET A 207 4.04 0.21 -0.11
N VAL A 208 3.05 0.44 0.76
CA VAL A 208 3.22 0.34 2.21
C VAL A 208 3.61 -1.08 2.64
N ALA A 209 3.03 -2.12 2.02
CA ALA A 209 3.41 -3.51 2.28
C ALA A 209 4.85 -3.80 1.83
N THR A 210 5.24 -3.31 0.65
CA THR A 210 6.60 -3.41 0.11
C THR A 210 7.63 -2.75 1.02
N HIS A 211 7.33 -1.55 1.54
CA HIS A 211 8.21 -0.86 2.50
C HIS A 211 8.39 -1.67 3.80
N ALA A 212 7.29 -2.22 4.33
CA ALA A 212 7.35 -3.02 5.55
C ALA A 212 8.24 -4.26 5.38
N ARG A 213 8.10 -4.95 4.24
CA ARG A 213 8.96 -6.09 3.90
C ARG A 213 10.43 -5.68 3.73
N ALA A 214 10.69 -4.61 2.98
CA ALA A 214 12.07 -4.13 2.77
C ALA A 214 12.77 -3.78 4.09
N LEU A 215 12.06 -3.19 5.06
CA LEU A 215 12.61 -2.88 6.38
C LEU A 215 12.87 -4.14 7.22
N GLN A 216 12.03 -5.17 7.11
CA GLN A 216 12.26 -6.47 7.76
C GLN A 216 13.49 -7.17 7.18
N ASP A 217 13.59 -7.21 5.85
CA ASP A 217 14.74 -7.79 5.14
C ASP A 217 16.03 -7.01 5.46
N TYR A 218 15.95 -5.68 5.60
CA TYR A 218 17.07 -4.83 6.03
C TYR A 218 17.53 -5.16 7.45
N ALA A 219 16.61 -5.31 8.39
CA ALA A 219 16.95 -5.68 9.77
C ALA A 219 17.57 -7.08 9.84
N ALA A 220 17.06 -8.04 9.07
CA ALA A 220 17.63 -9.38 8.98
C ALA A 220 19.05 -9.35 8.36
N PHE A 221 19.25 -8.55 7.32
CA PHE A 221 20.56 -8.34 6.70
C PHE A 221 21.57 -7.80 7.72
N LEU A 222 21.23 -6.75 8.47
CA LEU A 222 22.09 -6.19 9.50
C LEU A 222 22.35 -7.18 10.65
N GLY A 223 21.36 -7.99 11.02
CA GLY A 223 21.53 -9.05 12.01
C GLY A 223 22.61 -10.05 11.60
N HIS A 224 22.58 -10.51 10.34
CA HIS A 224 23.62 -11.38 9.79
C HIS A 224 24.99 -10.68 9.61
N ALA A 225 24.99 -9.40 9.23
CA ALA A 225 26.21 -8.65 8.99
C ALA A 225 26.98 -8.34 10.29
N TYR A 226 26.25 -8.06 11.37
CA TYR A 226 26.80 -7.63 12.66
C TYR A 226 26.75 -8.70 13.75
N ASP A 227 26.21 -9.89 13.46
CA ASP A 227 26.00 -10.98 14.41
C ASP A 227 25.12 -10.54 15.61
N LEU A 228 23.98 -9.93 15.26
CA LEU A 228 22.98 -9.41 16.20
C LEU A 228 21.63 -10.10 15.95
N ASP A 229 20.85 -10.23 17.02
CA ASP A 229 19.45 -10.64 16.90
C ASP A 229 18.64 -9.61 16.10
N THR A 230 17.76 -10.07 15.21
CA THR A 230 16.98 -9.18 14.32
C THR A 230 16.07 -8.24 15.11
N ALA A 231 15.51 -8.68 16.25
CA ALA A 231 14.69 -7.79 17.08
C ALA A 231 15.55 -6.69 17.72
N ALA A 232 16.76 -7.04 18.21
CA ALA A 232 17.69 -6.05 18.75
C ALA A 232 18.16 -5.03 17.70
N VAL A 233 18.35 -5.47 16.45
CA VAL A 233 18.63 -4.56 15.32
C VAL A 233 17.47 -3.60 15.08
N PHE A 234 16.24 -4.12 15.05
CA PHE A 234 15.06 -3.31 14.82
C PHE A 234 14.84 -2.30 15.96
N ASP A 235 15.00 -2.73 17.22
CA ASP A 235 14.89 -1.86 18.39
C ASP A 235 15.91 -0.71 18.32
N ARG A 236 17.15 -1.00 17.91
CA ARG A 236 18.19 0.02 17.74
C ARG A 236 17.89 0.98 16.57
N MET A 237 17.32 0.46 15.50
CA MET A 237 16.92 1.26 14.34
C MET A 237 15.76 2.21 14.66
N VAL A 238 14.87 1.84 15.57
CA VAL A 238 13.66 2.65 15.90
C VAL A 238 13.82 3.47 17.18
N GLY A 239 14.73 3.08 18.07
CA GLY A 239 14.97 3.72 19.36
C GLY A 239 16.00 4.86 19.37
N GLU A 240 16.77 5.03 18.29
CA GLU A 240 17.67 6.19 18.04
C GLU A 240 16.93 7.33 17.32
#